data_AF-A0A956ZCN2-F1
#
_entry.id   AF-A0A956ZCN2-F1
#
_cell.length_a   1.000
_cell.length_b   1.000
_cell.length_c   1.000
_cell.angle_alpha   90.00
_cell.angle_beta   90.00
_cell.angle_gamma   90.00
#
_symmetry.space_group_name_H-M   'P 1'
#
loop_
_entity.id
_entity.type
_entity.pdbx_description
1 polymer ?
#
loop_
_entity_poly.entity_id
_entity_poly.type
_entity_poly.pdbx_seq_one_letter_code
_entity_poly.pdbx_strand_id
1 'polypeptide(L)'
;MAEVSKPTIEYWETASIDEDTLQVNVCYNGQQSYSYAKDNPHYPKMLDSVMEKFPELSPGKLAQYYRYSDGSTKLNVIDYD
;
A
#
# COMPACT_ATOMS: atom_id res chain seq x y z
N MET A 1 27.10 17.75 -17.57
CA MET A 1 26.14 16.62 -17.55
C MET A 1 25.37 16.74 -16.25
N ALA A 2 24.07 17.05 -16.29
CA ALA A 2 23.26 17.11 -15.08
C ALA A 2 23.07 15.67 -14.59
N GLU A 3 23.46 15.38 -13.35
CA GLU A 3 23.03 14.18 -12.65
C GLU A 3 21.51 14.17 -12.70
N VAL A 4 20.93 13.23 -13.46
CA VAL A 4 19.49 13.02 -13.43
C VAL A 4 19.21 12.41 -12.05
N SER A 5 18.92 13.27 -11.07
CA SER A 5 18.50 12.85 -9.74
C SER A 5 17.41 11.80 -9.91
N LYS A 6 17.71 10.57 -9.50
CA LYS A 6 16.72 9.49 -9.56
C LYS A 6 15.50 9.96 -8.76
N PRO A 7 14.27 9.77 -9.27
CA PRO A 7 13.07 10.14 -8.53
C PRO A 7 13.11 9.45 -7.17
N THR A 8 13.10 10.25 -6.11
CA THR A 8 13.12 9.74 -4.74
C THR A 8 11.70 9.48 -4.32
N ILE A 9 11.44 8.34 -3.68
CA ILE A 9 10.12 8.02 -3.16
C ILE A 9 9.87 8.93 -1.94
N GLU A 10 8.91 9.83 -2.04
CA GLU A 10 8.49 10.68 -0.93
C GLU A 10 7.45 9.99 -0.03
N TYR A 11 6.65 9.13 -0.64
CA TYR A 11 5.59 8.41 0.02
C TYR A 11 5.44 7.04 -0.62
N TRP A 12 5.31 6.00 0.20
CA TRP A 12 4.84 4.71 -0.28
C TRP A 12 3.83 4.11 0.68
N GLU A 13 2.84 3.42 0.14
CA GLU A 13 1.80 2.70 0.89
C GLU A 13 1.70 1.31 0.30
N THR A 14 1.91 0.29 1.13
CA THR A 14 1.64 -1.10 0.76
C THR A 14 0.44 -1.61 1.52
N ALA A 15 -0.41 -2.37 0.86
CA ALA A 15 -1.55 -3.04 1.47
C ALA A 15 -1.55 -4.50 1.01
N SER A 16 -1.65 -5.42 1.94
CA SER A 16 -1.81 -6.85 1.70
C SER A 16 -3.03 -7.37 2.43
N ILE A 17 -3.79 -8.23 1.75
CA ILE A 17 -4.91 -8.95 2.34
C ILE A 17 -4.53 -10.43 2.35
N ASP A 18 -4.34 -10.97 3.54
CA ASP A 18 -4.22 -12.40 3.78
C ASP A 18 -5.60 -12.96 4.19
N GLU A 19 -5.73 -14.29 4.27
CA GLU A 19 -7.02 -14.97 4.54
C GLU A 19 -7.77 -14.41 5.77
N ASP A 20 -7.02 -13.95 6.77
CA ASP A 20 -7.54 -13.47 8.05
C ASP A 20 -6.97 -12.12 8.52
N THR A 21 -6.09 -11.47 7.75
CA THR A 21 -5.47 -10.21 8.17
C THR A 21 -5.30 -9.23 7.02
N LEU A 22 -5.63 -7.96 7.27
CA LEU A 22 -5.34 -6.84 6.39
C LEU A 22 -4.15 -6.09 7.00
N GLN A 23 -3.03 -6.08 6.29
CA GLN A 23 -1.85 -5.32 6.70
C GLN A 23 -1.67 -4.13 5.75
N VAL A 24 -1.49 -2.94 6.31
CA VAL A 24 -1.24 -1.70 5.57
C VAL A 24 0.02 -1.06 6.13
N ASN A 25 1.06 -0.90 5.32
CA ASN A 25 2.27 -0.18 5.69
C ASN A 25 2.32 1.14 4.94
N VAL A 26 2.52 2.24 5.64
CA VAL A 26 2.63 3.57 5.08
C VAL A 26 3.96 4.16 5.50
N CYS A 27 4.74 4.63 4.54
CA CYS A 27 5.96 5.36 4.80
C CYS A 27 5.80 6.79 4.31
N TYR A 28 5.56 7.68 5.28
CA TYR A 28 5.42 9.11 5.08
C TYR A 28 5.88 9.82 6.36
N ASN A 29 6.95 10.62 6.30
CA ASN A 29 7.55 11.25 7.49
C ASN A 29 7.90 10.25 8.63
N GLY A 30 8.15 9.00 8.27
CA GLY A 30 8.33 7.86 9.18
C GLY A 30 7.64 6.60 8.63
N GLN A 31 8.06 5.42 9.08
CA GLN A 31 7.42 4.15 8.71
C GLN A 31 6.35 3.79 9.74
N GLN A 32 5.11 3.64 9.28
CA GLN A 32 3.95 3.22 10.07
C GLN A 32 3.39 1.93 9.49
N SER A 33 3.03 0.99 10.37
CA SER A 33 2.48 -0.30 10.00
C SER A 33 1.18 -0.52 10.77
N TYR A 34 0.10 -0.75 10.05
CA TYR A 34 -1.22 -1.07 10.56
C TYR A 34 -1.52 -2.53 10.22
N SER A 35 -2.06 -3.27 11.18
CA SER A 35 -2.51 -4.64 10.97
C SER A 35 -3.87 -4.81 11.63
N TYR A 36 -4.84 -5.26 10.84
CA TYR A 36 -6.21 -5.50 11.25
C TYR A 36 -6.53 -6.97 11.03
N ALA A 37 -6.86 -7.69 12.11
CA ALA A 37 -7.41 -9.03 12.01
C ALA A 37 -8.85 -8.98 11.51
N LYS A 38 -9.30 -10.01 10.79
CA LYS A 38 -10.66 -10.17 10.27
C LYS A 38 -11.76 -10.15 11.33
N ASP A 39 -11.42 -10.56 12.55
CA ASP A 39 -12.30 -10.51 13.72
C ASP A 39 -12.50 -9.08 14.26
N ASN A 40 -11.66 -8.12 13.86
CA ASN A 40 -11.80 -6.73 14.27
C ASN A 40 -13.06 -6.10 13.64
N PRO A 41 -13.97 -5.48 14.41
CA PRO A 41 -15.16 -4.82 13.86
C PRO A 41 -14.85 -3.70 12.86
N HIS A 42 -13.64 -3.15 12.87
CA HIS A 42 -13.17 -2.15 11.93
C HIS A 42 -12.55 -2.74 10.65
N TYR A 43 -12.29 -4.05 10.60
CA TYR A 43 -11.73 -4.74 9.44
C TYR A 43 -12.52 -4.48 8.15
N PRO A 44 -13.84 -4.73 8.07
CA PRO A 44 -14.57 -4.56 6.81
C PRO A 44 -14.54 -3.10 6.34
N LYS A 45 -14.58 -2.13 7.26
CA LYS A 45 -14.51 -0.71 6.91
C LYS A 45 -13.13 -0.32 6.38
N MET A 46 -12.07 -0.83 7.00
CA MET A 46 -10.71 -0.56 6.55
C MET A 46 -10.43 -1.26 5.22
N LEU A 47 -10.89 -2.49 5.07
CA LEU A 47 -10.82 -3.24 3.82
C LEU A 47 -11.49 -2.48 2.69
N ASP A 48 -12.71 -1.98 2.91
CA ASP A 48 -13.44 -1.18 1.92
C ASP A 48 -12.63 0.06 1.51
N SER A 49 -12.11 0.83 2.47
CA SER A 49 -11.24 1.99 2.18
C SER A 49 -9.96 1.62 1.42
N VAL A 50 -9.37 0.47 1.72
CA VAL A 50 -8.17 -0.03 1.00
C VAL A 50 -8.55 -0.48 -0.40
N MET A 51 -9.69 -1.17 -0.58
CA MET A 51 -10.18 -1.61 -1.89
C MET A 51 -10.66 -0.44 -2.76
N GLU A 52 -11.17 0.66 -2.17
CA GLU A 52 -11.46 1.89 -2.90
C GLU A 52 -10.18 2.54 -3.45
N LYS A 53 -9.09 2.53 -2.67
CA LYS A 53 -7.77 3.02 -3.12
C LYS A 53 -7.09 2.06 -4.09
N PHE A 54 -7.23 0.77 -3.85
CA PHE A 54 -6.58 -0.32 -4.58
C PHE A 54 -7.64 -1.32 -5.05
N PRO A 55 -8.43 -0.98 -6.08
CA PRO A 55 -9.48 -1.87 -6.57
C PRO A 55 -8.93 -3.17 -7.16
N GLU A 56 -7.66 -3.17 -7.55
CA GLU A 56 -6.93 -4.36 -8.04
C GLU A 56 -6.39 -5.24 -6.91
N LEU A 57 -6.44 -4.77 -5.65
CA LEU A 57 -6.05 -5.56 -4.49
C LEU A 57 -7.07 -6.66 -4.26
N SER A 58 -6.60 -7.89 -4.09
CA SER A 58 -7.42 -9.06 -3.78
C SER A 58 -6.76 -9.85 -2.65
N PRO A 59 -7.49 -10.75 -1.97
CA PRO A 59 -6.86 -11.69 -1.05
C PRO A 59 -5.73 -12.45 -1.74
N GLY A 60 -4.56 -12.56 -1.08
CA GLY A 60 -3.34 -13.15 -1.65
C GLY A 60 -2.50 -12.19 -2.53
N LYS A 61 -2.89 -10.90 -2.62
CA LYS A 61 -2.16 -9.89 -3.37
C LYS A 61 -1.65 -8.76 -2.48
N LEU A 62 -0.52 -8.18 -2.88
CA LEU A 62 0.11 -7.02 -2.27
C LEU A 62 0.04 -5.86 -3.25
N ALA A 63 -0.74 -4.83 -2.93
CA ALA A 63 -0.68 -3.56 -3.63
C ALA A 63 0.42 -2.70 -3.01
N GLN A 64 1.20 -2.04 -3.85
CA GLN A 64 2.23 -1.10 -3.47
C GLN A 64 2.09 0.17 -4.29
N TYR A 65 1.75 1.25 -3.62
CA TYR A 65 1.66 2.57 -4.19
C TYR A 65 2.88 3.39 -3.82
N TYR A 66 3.49 4.02 -4.82
CA TYR A 66 4.66 4.87 -4.69
C TYR A 66 4.33 6.24 -5.24
N ARG A 67 4.67 7.29 -4.50
CA ARG A 67 4.66 8.67 -4.96
C ARG A 67 6.08 9.21 -4.91
N TYR A 68 6.52 9.73 -6.03
CA TYR A 68 7.87 10.24 -6.22
C TYR A 68 7.91 11.76 -6.10
N SER A 69 9.10 12.28 -5.86
CA SER A 69 9.39 13.71 -5.69
C SER A 69 9.07 14.58 -6.90
N ASP A 70 8.96 14.01 -8.09
CA ASP A 70 8.53 14.72 -9.30
C ASP A 70 7.00 14.82 -9.42
N GLY A 71 6.27 14.26 -8.45
CA GLY A 71 4.80 14.19 -8.44
C GLY A 71 4.24 12.97 -9.18
N SER A 72 5.09 12.17 -9.84
CA SER A 72 4.65 10.92 -10.45
C SER A 72 4.21 9.91 -9.38
N THR A 73 3.29 9.03 -9.76
CA THR A 73 2.78 7.97 -8.91
C THR A 73 2.84 6.64 -9.64
N LYS A 74 3.08 5.55 -8.91
CA LYS A 74 3.17 4.19 -9.46
C LYS A 74 2.48 3.21 -8.53
N LEU A 75 1.50 2.49 -9.06
CA LEU A 75 0.88 1.35 -8.39
C LEU A 75 1.49 0.06 -8.96
N ASN A 76 2.00 -0.81 -8.09
CA ASN A 76 2.39 -2.17 -8.41
C ASN A 76 1.50 -3.12 -7.62
N VAL A 77 0.92 -4.12 -8.27
CA VAL A 77 0.21 -5.21 -7.60
C VAL A 77 1.04 -6.47 -7.78
N ILE A 78 1.37 -7.13 -6.68
CA ILE A 78 2.20 -8.33 -6.63
C ILE A 78 1.33 -9.46 -6.10
N ASP A 79 1.16 -10.50 -6.90
CA ASP A 79 0.61 -11.79 -6.44
C ASP A 79 1.70 -12.49 -5.62
N TYR A 80 1.36 -12.97 -4.42
CA TYR A 80 2.30 -13.71 -3.57
C TYR A 80 1.80 -15.13 -3.24
N ASP A 81 1.04 -15.74 -4.15
CA ASP A 81 0.54 -17.14 -4.14
C ASP A 81 1.47 -18.15 -3.46
#